data_AF-A0A2I0JNG1-F1
#
_entry.id   AF-A0A2I0JNG1-F1
#
_cell.length_a   1.000
_cell.length_b   1.000
_cell.length_c   1.000
_cell.angle_alpha   90.00
_cell.angle_beta   90.00
_cell.angle_gamma   90.00
#
_symmetry.space_group_name_H-M   'P 1'
#
loop_
_entity.id
_entity.type
_entity.pdbx_description
1 polymer ?
#
loop_
_entity_poly.entity_id
_entity_poly.type
_entity_poly.pdbx_seq_one_letter_code
_entity_poly.pdbx_strand_id
1 'polypeptide(L)'
;DNLVGIPSKEKGGYRACMFVFGLASLENIGFVANMASMVLYFYGVLCFDLSTSADTLTNFMGTACLLSLLGAFISDTYVNRLYTCLIFGTLEVVALGMVTLQAYSKDLRPEGPCEPGKSSCIEGGKAVFLYSSMILLAIGAGSVKGALPALGADQFDRNDGKAHASYFNWYMLSTTLGAIIGVTGVIVAALRNKDLSVPENPNQLHEIDEKERDPSEVKLSHTDQFRFLDKAAVLRDGAKAEPWTVCTVTQVEEVKVLIRMLPIIASTIIMNTCMAQLQTFSVTQGHFMDPHIGSYKFPTASIPVIPLLFMLVLIPLYEFVFVPFARKITGRPSGITQLQRVGVGLVLSIILMSIAGIVEVKRRHRAIENPLKPMISVFWLSFQYSIFGIADMFTVVGLLDFFYKEAPSGMRSLSTSFTWLSLSFGYFLSTIFVNMINSITRRVTPSKKGWLHGQDLNSNNLDLFYWFLAIVSCINLANYLFWASWYKYKQDADEHEPEAKPRKVERAQE
;
A
#
# COMPACT_ATOMS: atom_id res chain seq x y z
N ASP A 1 -11.31 -42.27 -40.61
CA ASP A 1 -10.19 -41.35 -40.90
C ASP A 1 -9.55 -40.85 -39.62
N ASN A 2 -8.26 -40.53 -39.67
CA ASN A 2 -7.55 -39.93 -38.55
C ASN A 2 -7.89 -38.44 -38.47
N LEU A 3 -8.76 -38.05 -37.51
CA LEU A 3 -8.85 -36.66 -37.10
C LEU A 3 -7.57 -36.30 -36.34
N VAL A 4 -6.58 -35.81 -37.10
CA VAL A 4 -5.35 -35.23 -36.57
C VAL A 4 -5.74 -34.14 -35.59
N GLY A 5 -5.42 -34.34 -34.31
CA GLY A 5 -5.56 -33.31 -33.29
C GLY A 5 -4.68 -32.13 -33.66
N ILE A 6 -5.27 -31.08 -34.23
CA ILE A 6 -4.58 -29.82 -34.47
C ILE A 6 -4.11 -29.33 -33.09
N PRO A 7 -2.80 -29.18 -32.83
CA PRO A 7 -2.35 -28.62 -31.58
C PRO A 7 -2.90 -27.19 -31.50
N SER A 8 -3.81 -26.95 -30.57
CA SER A 8 -4.27 -25.61 -30.25
C SER A 8 -3.04 -24.80 -29.85
N LYS A 9 -2.66 -23.81 -30.67
CA LYS A 9 -1.58 -22.87 -30.32
C LYS A 9 -1.79 -22.40 -28.89
N GLU A 10 -0.83 -22.66 -28.02
CA GLU A 10 -0.83 -22.15 -26.65
C GLU A 10 -0.92 -20.62 -26.72
N LYS A 11 -2.05 -20.08 -26.25
CA LYS A 11 -2.33 -18.64 -26.21
C LYS A 11 -2.25 -18.19 -24.76
N GLY A 12 -1.08 -17.72 -24.34
CA GLY A 12 -0.83 -17.26 -22.99
C GLY A 12 0.57 -17.61 -22.50
N GLY A 13 0.69 -17.92 -21.21
CA GLY A 13 1.93 -18.26 -20.53
C GLY A 13 2.88 -17.08 -20.34
N TYR A 14 3.99 -17.34 -19.64
CA TYR A 14 4.95 -16.33 -19.20
C TYR A 14 5.48 -15.40 -20.32
N ARG A 15 5.56 -15.87 -21.58
CA ARG A 15 5.94 -15.03 -22.73
C ARG A 15 4.97 -13.87 -22.99
N ALA A 16 3.67 -14.06 -22.76
CA ALA A 16 2.69 -12.97 -22.81
C ALA A 16 2.81 -12.07 -21.57
N CYS A 17 3.08 -12.66 -20.39
CA CYS A 17 3.26 -11.94 -19.14
C CYS A 17 4.49 -11.01 -19.12
N MET A 18 5.50 -11.21 -19.98
CA MET A 18 6.65 -10.30 -20.08
C MET A 18 6.25 -8.83 -20.30
N PHE A 19 5.18 -8.58 -21.07
CA PHE A 19 4.63 -7.22 -21.22
C PHE A 19 4.02 -6.69 -19.91
N VAL A 20 3.29 -7.55 -19.21
CA VAL A 20 2.64 -7.22 -17.92
C VAL A 20 3.68 -6.93 -16.84
N PHE A 21 4.73 -7.74 -16.75
CA PHE A 21 5.85 -7.54 -15.83
C PHE A 21 6.61 -6.24 -16.15
N GLY A 22 6.98 -6.01 -17.42
CA GLY A 22 7.65 -4.78 -17.85
C GLY A 22 6.83 -3.51 -17.56
N LEU A 23 5.52 -3.53 -17.85
CA LEU A 23 4.63 -2.41 -17.57
C LEU A 23 4.46 -2.20 -16.05
N ALA A 24 4.31 -3.26 -15.26
CA ALA A 24 4.19 -3.18 -13.80
C ALA A 24 5.47 -2.64 -13.13
N SER A 25 6.65 -3.00 -13.64
CA SER A 25 7.91 -2.41 -13.21
C SER A 25 7.99 -0.92 -13.56
N LEU A 26 7.65 -0.53 -14.79
CA LEU A 26 7.69 0.88 -15.23
C LEU A 26 6.71 1.77 -14.45
N GLU A 27 5.50 1.27 -14.20
CA GLU A 27 4.50 1.97 -13.37
C GLU A 27 5.03 2.17 -11.94
N ASN A 28 5.61 1.15 -11.31
CA ASN A 28 6.12 1.28 -9.94
C ASN A 28 7.44 2.09 -9.84
N ILE A 29 8.27 2.10 -10.90
CA ILE A 29 9.39 3.04 -11.05
C ILE A 29 8.86 4.48 -10.98
N GLY A 30 7.87 4.81 -11.83
CA GLY A 30 7.30 6.14 -11.91
C GLY A 30 6.54 6.54 -10.64
N PHE A 31 5.70 5.65 -10.12
CA PHE A 31 4.86 5.91 -8.95
C PHE A 31 5.68 6.20 -7.69
N VAL A 32 6.67 5.36 -7.36
CA VAL A 32 7.47 5.52 -6.14
C VAL A 32 8.43 6.71 -6.24
N ALA A 33 9.02 6.96 -7.42
CA ALA A 33 9.86 8.13 -7.65
C ALA A 33 9.07 9.45 -7.53
N ASN A 34 7.86 9.50 -8.09
CA ASN A 34 6.99 10.67 -7.97
C ASN A 34 6.47 10.84 -6.54
N MET A 35 6.03 9.78 -5.86
CA MET A 35 5.59 9.82 -4.45
C MET A 35 6.63 10.50 -3.55
N ALA A 36 7.90 10.09 -3.64
CA ALA A 36 8.97 10.65 -2.81
C ALA A 36 9.42 12.08 -3.21
N SER A 37 9.14 12.49 -4.45
CA SER A 37 9.61 13.78 -5.00
C SER A 37 8.53 14.87 -5.03
N MET A 38 7.25 14.50 -5.16
CA MET A 38 6.14 15.44 -5.37
C MET A 38 5.92 16.37 -4.17
N VAL A 39 6.04 15.89 -2.93
CA VAL A 39 5.90 16.77 -1.75
C VAL A 39 6.97 17.87 -1.74
N LEU A 40 8.21 17.55 -2.14
CA LEU A 40 9.31 18.52 -2.25
C LEU A 40 9.15 19.45 -3.46
N TYR A 41 8.51 19.00 -4.55
CA TYR A 41 8.14 19.85 -5.67
C TYR A 41 7.03 20.84 -5.31
N PHE A 42 5.96 20.39 -4.66
CA PHE A 42 4.87 21.24 -4.18
C PHE A 42 5.38 22.29 -3.18
N TYR A 43 6.20 21.86 -2.22
CA TYR A 43 6.79 22.73 -1.21
C TYR A 43 7.84 23.70 -1.81
N GLY A 44 8.85 23.19 -2.51
CA GLY A 44 10.04 23.96 -2.89
C GLY A 44 10.02 24.62 -4.27
N VAL A 45 9.09 24.24 -5.16
CA VAL A 45 8.99 24.80 -6.54
C VAL A 45 7.63 25.45 -6.79
N LEU A 46 6.55 24.89 -6.22
CA LEU A 46 5.21 25.50 -6.28
C LEU A 46 4.91 26.40 -5.07
N CYS A 47 5.82 26.46 -4.09
CA CYS A 47 5.77 27.31 -2.90
C CYS A 47 4.52 27.08 -2.02
N PHE A 48 3.96 25.87 -2.00
CA PHE A 48 2.83 25.55 -1.14
C PHE A 48 3.23 25.52 0.34
N ASP A 49 2.26 25.80 1.22
CA ASP A 49 2.40 25.61 2.67
C ASP A 49 2.77 24.16 3.02
N LEU A 50 3.34 23.94 4.21
CA LEU A 50 3.72 22.60 4.69
C LEU A 50 2.51 21.63 4.67
N SER A 51 1.38 22.01 5.28
CA SER A 51 0.15 21.21 5.24
C SER A 51 -0.39 21.03 3.83
N THR A 52 -0.39 22.08 3.01
CA THR A 52 -0.97 22.03 1.65
C THR A 52 -0.14 21.16 0.71
N SER A 53 1.19 21.13 0.87
CA SER A 53 2.08 20.20 0.17
C SER A 53 1.78 18.75 0.55
N ALA A 54 1.54 18.48 1.84
CA ALA A 54 1.18 17.16 2.33
C ALA A 54 -0.21 16.72 1.84
N ASP A 55 -1.24 17.54 2.09
CA ASP A 55 -2.64 17.33 1.69
C ASP A 55 -2.77 17.08 0.18
N THR A 56 -2.04 17.82 -0.66
CA THR A 56 -2.07 17.65 -2.12
C THR A 56 -1.44 16.33 -2.56
N LEU A 57 -0.38 15.85 -1.89
CA LEU A 57 0.18 14.52 -2.15
C LEU A 57 -0.74 13.40 -1.63
N THR A 58 -1.28 13.51 -0.41
CA THR A 58 -2.15 12.46 0.16
C THR A 58 -3.46 12.36 -0.60
N ASN A 59 -4.08 13.47 -1.00
CA ASN A 59 -5.29 13.43 -1.83
C ASN A 59 -5.02 12.78 -3.21
N PHE A 60 -3.86 13.05 -3.82
CA PHE A 60 -3.46 12.39 -5.07
C PHE A 60 -3.24 10.88 -4.88
N MET A 61 -2.44 10.47 -3.91
CA MET A 61 -2.18 9.07 -3.58
C MET A 61 -3.47 8.31 -3.23
N GLY A 62 -4.32 8.90 -2.40
CA GLY A 62 -5.62 8.34 -2.00
C GLY A 62 -6.58 8.17 -3.18
N THR A 63 -6.61 9.16 -4.08
CA THR A 63 -7.43 9.11 -5.30
C THR A 63 -6.92 8.06 -6.28
N ALA A 64 -5.60 7.96 -6.53
CA ALA A 64 -5.03 6.91 -7.36
C ALA A 64 -5.31 5.50 -6.82
N CYS A 65 -5.20 5.31 -5.50
CA CYS A 65 -5.55 4.04 -4.85
C CYS A 65 -7.04 3.70 -5.02
N LEU A 66 -7.94 4.68 -4.87
CA LEU A 66 -9.39 4.50 -5.04
C LEU A 66 -9.76 4.15 -6.50
N LEU A 67 -9.13 4.84 -7.46
CA LEU A 67 -9.40 4.66 -8.89
C LEU A 67 -8.88 3.32 -9.43
N SER A 68 -8.03 2.60 -8.69
CA SER A 68 -7.70 1.20 -9.04
C SER A 68 -8.92 0.27 -8.99
N LEU A 69 -9.85 0.51 -8.06
CA LEU A 69 -11.12 -0.22 -8.00
C LEU A 69 -12.00 0.08 -9.21
N LEU A 70 -12.03 1.34 -9.64
CA LEU A 70 -12.78 1.77 -10.82
C LEU A 70 -12.17 1.20 -12.11
N GLY A 71 -10.84 1.20 -12.25
CA GLY A 71 -10.15 0.62 -13.39
C GLY A 71 -10.37 -0.88 -13.52
N ALA A 72 -10.29 -1.63 -12.39
CA ALA A 72 -10.62 -3.05 -12.35
C ALA A 72 -12.09 -3.31 -12.74
N PHE A 73 -13.03 -2.53 -12.19
CA PHE A 73 -14.45 -2.66 -12.54
C PHE A 73 -14.73 -2.37 -14.02
N ILE A 74 -14.10 -1.33 -14.59
CA ILE A 74 -14.17 -1.03 -16.02
C ILE A 74 -13.56 -2.17 -16.85
N SER A 75 -12.44 -2.74 -16.40
CA SER A 75 -11.74 -3.83 -17.10
C SER A 75 -12.50 -5.15 -17.15
N ASP A 76 -13.39 -5.35 -16.17
CA ASP A 76 -14.17 -6.59 -16.02
C ASP A 76 -15.58 -6.46 -16.60
N THR A 77 -16.13 -5.24 -16.68
CA THR A 77 -17.54 -5.00 -17.03
C THR A 77 -17.75 -4.38 -18.42
N TYR A 78 -16.84 -3.51 -18.89
CA TYR A 78 -17.10 -2.66 -20.07
C TYR A 78 -16.02 -2.68 -21.15
N VAL A 79 -14.74 -2.80 -20.78
CA VAL A 79 -13.60 -2.68 -21.70
C VAL A 79 -12.61 -3.81 -21.43
N ASN A 80 -12.15 -4.50 -22.48
CA ASN A 80 -11.16 -5.58 -22.33
C ASN A 80 -9.92 -5.10 -21.56
N ARG A 81 -9.49 -5.86 -20.55
CA ARG A 81 -8.32 -5.61 -19.67
C ARG A 81 -7.08 -5.08 -20.40
N LEU A 82 -6.76 -5.58 -21.60
CA LEU A 82 -5.63 -5.08 -22.39
C LEU A 82 -5.84 -3.65 -22.89
N TYR A 83 -7.02 -3.36 -23.47
CA TYR A 83 -7.35 -1.99 -23.91
C TYR A 83 -7.48 -1.04 -22.72
N THR A 84 -7.99 -1.49 -21.58
CA THR A 84 -8.02 -0.71 -20.34
C THR A 84 -6.60 -0.30 -19.91
N CYS A 85 -5.65 -1.24 -19.89
CA CYS A 85 -4.24 -0.93 -19.57
C CYS A 85 -3.59 0.03 -20.58
N LEU A 86 -3.88 -0.12 -21.88
CA LEU A 86 -3.33 0.75 -22.93
C LEU A 86 -3.92 2.17 -22.92
N ILE A 87 -5.24 2.30 -22.73
CA ILE A 87 -5.94 3.60 -22.67
C ILE A 87 -5.50 4.37 -21.42
N PHE A 88 -5.51 3.75 -20.24
CA PHE A 88 -5.12 4.44 -19.02
C PHE A 88 -3.60 4.62 -18.89
N GLY A 89 -2.78 3.72 -19.43
CA GLY A 89 -1.32 3.91 -19.50
C GLY A 89 -0.90 5.04 -20.45
N THR A 90 -1.59 5.23 -21.58
CA THR A 90 -1.34 6.40 -22.44
C THR A 90 -1.82 7.70 -21.80
N LEU A 91 -2.93 7.67 -21.05
CA LEU A 91 -3.38 8.80 -20.23
C LEU A 91 -2.35 9.17 -19.13
N GLU A 92 -1.76 8.17 -18.48
CA GLU A 92 -0.72 8.33 -17.47
C GLU A 92 0.54 9.00 -18.06
N VAL A 93 1.02 8.53 -19.22
CA VAL A 93 2.17 9.12 -19.92
C VAL A 93 1.91 10.57 -20.33
N VAL A 94 0.69 10.89 -20.82
CA VAL A 94 0.29 12.28 -21.10
C VAL A 94 0.31 13.13 -19.83
N ALA A 95 -0.21 12.61 -18.72
CA ALA A 95 -0.24 13.32 -17.44
C ALA A 95 1.17 13.55 -16.85
N LEU A 96 2.06 12.56 -16.93
CA LEU A 96 3.49 12.70 -16.59
C LEU A 96 4.15 13.75 -17.50
N GLY A 97 3.81 13.79 -18.79
CA GLY A 97 4.26 14.83 -19.72
C GLY A 97 3.80 16.23 -19.31
N MET A 98 2.54 16.39 -18.88
CA MET A 98 2.01 17.66 -18.36
C MET A 98 2.72 18.10 -17.08
N VAL A 99 2.85 17.21 -16.08
CA VAL A 99 3.58 17.51 -14.82
C VAL A 99 5.02 17.90 -15.14
N THR A 100 5.69 17.18 -16.04
CA THR A 100 7.05 17.49 -16.50
C THR A 100 7.13 18.86 -17.20
N LEU A 101 6.15 19.21 -18.03
CA LEU A 101 6.10 20.51 -18.72
C LEU A 101 5.92 21.68 -17.74
N GLN A 102 5.08 21.53 -16.71
CA GLN A 102 4.98 22.52 -15.62
C GLN A 102 6.24 22.55 -14.74
N ALA A 103 6.87 21.39 -14.52
CA ALA A 103 8.16 21.28 -13.84
C ALA A 103 9.35 21.77 -14.69
N TYR A 104 9.15 22.18 -15.95
CA TYR A 104 10.18 22.76 -16.83
C TYR A 104 9.93 24.24 -17.17
N SER A 105 8.71 24.58 -17.60
CA SER A 105 8.36 25.95 -17.98
C SER A 105 8.40 26.91 -16.79
N LYS A 106 9.00 28.09 -16.99
CA LYS A 106 8.97 29.18 -16.00
C LYS A 106 7.56 29.80 -15.91
N ASP A 107 6.85 29.85 -17.03
CA ASP A 107 5.56 30.54 -17.14
C ASP A 107 4.42 29.75 -16.49
N LEU A 108 4.56 28.43 -16.32
CA LEU A 108 3.60 27.56 -15.62
C LEU A 108 3.86 27.45 -14.10
N ARG A 109 4.91 28.10 -13.59
CA ARG A 109 5.27 28.17 -12.16
C ARG A 109 4.81 29.50 -11.52
N PRO A 110 4.78 29.64 -10.18
CA PRO A 110 4.54 30.93 -9.54
C PRO A 110 5.68 31.93 -9.82
N GLU A 111 5.32 33.20 -10.05
CA GLU A 111 6.25 34.28 -10.42
C GLU A 111 6.76 35.03 -9.18
N GLY A 112 7.49 34.32 -8.31
CA GLY A 112 8.13 34.90 -7.12
C GLY A 112 7.79 34.19 -5.82
N PRO A 113 8.31 34.69 -4.68
CA PRO A 113 8.02 34.14 -3.35
C PRO A 113 6.56 34.39 -2.95
N CYS A 114 5.98 33.45 -2.19
CA CYS A 114 4.60 33.54 -1.73
C CYS A 114 4.36 34.73 -0.78
N GLU A 115 3.15 35.29 -0.82
CA GLU A 115 2.71 36.26 0.20
C GLU A 115 2.63 35.59 1.59
N PRO A 116 3.20 36.18 2.66
CA PRO A 116 3.23 35.55 3.98
C PRO A 116 1.84 35.19 4.55
N GLY A 117 1.50 33.90 4.50
CA GLY A 117 0.25 33.36 5.04
C GLY A 117 -0.77 32.89 3.99
N LYS A 118 -0.48 32.99 2.68
CA LYS A 118 -1.19 32.21 1.66
C LYS A 118 -0.72 30.75 1.69
N SER A 119 -1.66 29.81 1.58
CA SER A 119 -1.37 28.36 1.55
C SER A 119 -0.94 27.83 0.18
N SER A 120 -1.28 28.56 -0.89
CA SER A 120 -0.84 28.33 -2.28
C SER A 120 -0.61 29.68 -2.94
N CYS A 121 0.44 29.77 -3.76
CA CYS A 121 0.76 30.94 -4.61
C CYS A 121 0.31 30.72 -6.06
N ILE A 122 -0.31 29.56 -6.36
CA ILE A 122 -0.74 29.19 -7.69
C ILE A 122 -2.25 29.38 -7.78
N GLU A 123 -2.64 30.37 -8.59
CA GLU A 123 -4.02 30.81 -8.82
C GLU A 123 -4.33 30.75 -10.33
N GLY A 124 -5.62 30.79 -10.69
CA GLY A 124 -6.07 30.81 -12.09
C GLY A 124 -5.61 29.62 -12.94
N GLY A 125 -5.24 29.88 -14.20
CA GLY A 125 -4.92 28.83 -15.18
C GLY A 125 -3.76 27.92 -14.80
N LYS A 126 -2.76 28.43 -14.04
CA LYS A 126 -1.63 27.62 -13.56
C LYS A 126 -2.08 26.56 -12.55
N ALA A 127 -3.11 26.86 -11.75
CA ALA A 127 -3.71 25.91 -10.80
C ALA A 127 -4.56 24.87 -11.52
N VAL A 128 -5.37 25.29 -12.50
CA VAL A 128 -6.16 24.36 -13.33
C VAL A 128 -5.26 23.35 -14.03
N PHE A 129 -4.17 23.80 -14.65
CA PHE A 129 -3.21 22.92 -15.32
C PHE A 129 -2.61 21.87 -14.36
N LEU A 130 -2.18 22.31 -13.17
CA LEU A 130 -1.65 21.42 -12.13
C LEU A 130 -2.68 20.36 -11.73
N TYR A 131 -3.85 20.78 -11.24
CA TYR A 131 -4.84 19.84 -10.71
C TYR A 131 -5.43 18.94 -11.80
N SER A 132 -5.61 19.42 -13.04
CA SER A 132 -5.98 18.57 -14.17
C SER A 132 -4.91 17.52 -14.46
N SER A 133 -3.62 17.88 -14.47
CA SER A 133 -2.54 16.90 -14.68
C SER A 133 -2.49 15.84 -13.57
N MET A 134 -2.70 16.23 -12.31
CA MET A 134 -2.72 15.30 -11.17
C MET A 134 -3.95 14.37 -11.18
N ILE A 135 -5.12 14.86 -11.59
CA ILE A 135 -6.33 14.04 -11.75
C ILE A 135 -6.15 13.04 -12.91
N LEU A 136 -5.63 13.48 -14.05
CA LEU A 136 -5.31 12.60 -15.19
C LEU A 136 -4.30 11.52 -14.78
N LEU A 137 -3.28 11.88 -14.00
CA LEU A 137 -2.27 10.94 -13.49
C LEU A 137 -2.87 9.91 -12.52
N ALA A 138 -3.78 10.35 -11.64
CA ALA A 138 -4.46 9.45 -10.70
C ALA A 138 -5.41 8.47 -11.41
N ILE A 139 -6.11 8.93 -12.45
CA ILE A 139 -6.95 8.09 -13.31
C ILE A 139 -6.09 7.08 -14.08
N GLY A 140 -4.97 7.52 -14.66
CA GLY A 140 -4.02 6.65 -15.38
C GLY A 140 -3.42 5.56 -14.50
N ALA A 141 -2.51 5.95 -13.60
CA ALA A 141 -1.76 5.01 -12.75
C ALA A 141 -2.68 4.15 -11.87
N GLY A 142 -3.75 4.74 -11.33
CA GLY A 142 -4.77 4.02 -10.57
C GLY A 142 -5.43 2.93 -11.40
N SER A 143 -5.98 3.27 -12.57
CA SER A 143 -6.72 2.31 -13.39
C SER A 143 -5.83 1.21 -13.98
N VAL A 144 -4.58 1.53 -14.31
CA VAL A 144 -3.56 0.54 -14.72
C VAL A 144 -3.28 -0.44 -13.56
N LYS A 145 -2.98 0.05 -12.35
CA LYS A 145 -2.79 -0.78 -11.14
C LYS A 145 -3.97 -1.74 -10.88
N GLY A 146 -5.20 -1.33 -11.20
CA GLY A 146 -6.40 -2.17 -11.07
C GLY A 146 -6.49 -3.30 -12.10
N ALA A 147 -6.30 -3.00 -13.38
CA ALA A 147 -6.52 -3.96 -14.47
C ALA A 147 -5.30 -4.87 -14.76
N LEU A 148 -4.08 -4.40 -14.51
CA LEU A 148 -2.84 -5.05 -14.93
C LEU A 148 -2.53 -6.41 -14.27
N PRO A 149 -2.77 -6.64 -12.97
CA PRO A 149 -2.58 -7.95 -12.36
C PRO A 149 -3.55 -9.00 -12.93
N ALA A 150 -4.77 -8.56 -13.26
CA ALA A 150 -5.82 -9.43 -13.79
C ALA A 150 -5.53 -9.82 -15.25
N LEU A 151 -5.04 -8.89 -16.07
CA LEU A 151 -4.60 -9.12 -17.45
C LEU A 151 -3.51 -10.20 -17.55
N GLY A 152 -2.54 -10.19 -16.62
CA GLY A 152 -1.48 -11.20 -16.59
C GLY A 152 -1.95 -12.54 -16.03
N ALA A 153 -2.88 -12.55 -15.07
CA ALA A 153 -3.48 -13.77 -14.57
C ALA A 153 -4.28 -14.51 -15.66
N ASP A 154 -4.99 -13.80 -16.55
CA ASP A 154 -5.74 -14.38 -17.69
C ASP A 154 -4.87 -15.09 -18.72
N GLN A 155 -3.53 -15.00 -18.63
CA GLN A 155 -2.62 -15.74 -19.51
C GLN A 155 -2.42 -17.20 -19.08
N PHE A 156 -3.02 -17.62 -17.95
CA PHE A 156 -2.90 -18.97 -17.41
C PHE A 156 -4.27 -19.62 -17.26
N ASP A 157 -4.29 -20.96 -17.32
CA ASP A 157 -5.52 -21.73 -17.23
C ASP A 157 -6.07 -21.70 -15.80
N ARG A 158 -7.37 -21.41 -15.64
CA ARG A 158 -8.01 -21.19 -14.31
C ARG A 158 -7.89 -22.36 -13.33
N ASN A 159 -7.57 -23.55 -13.84
CA ASN A 159 -7.39 -24.76 -13.05
C ASN A 159 -5.93 -24.97 -12.60
N ASP A 160 -4.95 -24.24 -13.15
CA ASP A 160 -3.55 -24.30 -12.72
C ASP A 160 -3.24 -23.21 -11.68
N GLY A 161 -3.55 -23.54 -10.42
CA GLY A 161 -3.23 -22.69 -9.28
C GLY A 161 -1.73 -22.44 -9.09
N LYS A 162 -0.85 -23.31 -9.60
CA LYS A 162 0.61 -23.16 -9.48
C LYS A 162 1.13 -22.12 -10.46
N ALA A 163 0.65 -22.14 -11.70
CA ALA A 163 0.96 -21.14 -12.69
C ALA A 163 0.47 -19.75 -12.26
N HIS A 164 -0.76 -19.64 -11.73
CA HIS A 164 -1.25 -18.39 -11.14
C HIS A 164 -0.40 -17.90 -9.96
N ALA A 165 -0.06 -18.77 -9.00
CA ALA A 165 0.77 -18.39 -7.84
C ALA A 165 2.19 -17.93 -8.26
N SER A 166 2.83 -18.67 -9.17
CA SER A 166 4.12 -18.31 -9.76
C SER A 166 4.04 -16.97 -10.50
N TYR A 167 2.99 -16.74 -11.29
CA TYR A 167 2.73 -15.46 -11.94
C TYR A 167 2.64 -14.30 -10.93
N PHE A 168 1.88 -14.45 -9.84
CA PHE A 168 1.79 -13.40 -8.82
C PHE A 168 3.11 -13.18 -8.07
N ASN A 169 3.92 -14.23 -7.85
CA ASN A 169 5.26 -14.08 -7.29
C ASN A 169 6.19 -13.29 -8.24
N TRP A 170 6.20 -13.63 -9.54
CA TRP A 170 6.94 -12.88 -10.55
C TRP A 170 6.43 -11.44 -10.71
N TYR A 171 5.12 -11.21 -10.62
CA TYR A 171 4.52 -9.88 -10.62
C TYR A 171 5.00 -9.05 -9.41
N MET A 172 4.96 -9.61 -8.20
CA MET A 172 5.44 -8.94 -6.98
C MET A 172 6.95 -8.69 -6.99
N LEU A 173 7.74 -9.59 -7.57
CA LEU A 173 9.16 -9.37 -7.82
C LEU A 173 9.36 -8.23 -8.83
N SER A 174 8.58 -8.18 -9.91
CA SER A 174 8.64 -7.12 -10.92
C SER A 174 8.27 -5.75 -10.35
N THR A 175 7.23 -5.65 -9.50
CA THR A 175 6.85 -4.38 -8.86
C THR A 175 7.85 -3.96 -7.79
N THR A 176 8.43 -4.89 -7.04
CA THR A 176 9.46 -4.61 -6.03
C THR A 176 10.78 -4.18 -6.67
N LEU A 177 11.23 -4.87 -7.73
CA LEU A 177 12.35 -4.44 -8.56
C LEU A 177 12.06 -3.07 -9.20
N GLY A 178 10.83 -2.83 -9.66
CA GLY A 178 10.41 -1.52 -10.17
C GLY A 178 10.52 -0.42 -9.12
N ALA A 179 9.97 -0.64 -7.92
CA ALA A 179 10.07 0.28 -6.80
C ALA A 179 11.55 0.57 -6.44
N ILE A 180 12.39 -0.48 -6.34
CA ILE A 180 13.83 -0.36 -6.08
C ILE A 180 14.55 0.39 -7.22
N ILE A 181 14.20 0.17 -8.48
CA ILE A 181 14.81 0.85 -9.64
C ILE A 181 14.38 2.31 -9.71
N GLY A 182 13.13 2.66 -9.39
CA GLY A 182 12.68 4.06 -9.30
C GLY A 182 13.39 4.80 -8.18
N VAL A 183 13.48 4.16 -7.00
CA VAL A 183 14.25 4.61 -5.85
C VAL A 183 15.74 4.80 -6.17
N THR A 184 16.36 3.80 -6.78
CA THR A 184 17.77 3.83 -7.16
C THR A 184 17.97 4.85 -8.28
N GLY A 185 17.00 5.05 -9.16
CA GLY A 185 16.97 6.11 -10.15
C GLY A 185 16.96 7.50 -9.53
N VAL A 186 16.15 7.74 -8.48
CA VAL A 186 16.16 9.00 -7.73
C VAL A 186 17.49 9.21 -6.99
N ILE A 187 18.02 8.18 -6.33
CA ILE A 187 19.35 8.23 -5.70
C ILE A 187 20.44 8.53 -6.74
N VAL A 188 20.49 7.77 -7.83
CA VAL A 188 21.52 7.89 -8.88
C VAL A 188 21.36 9.19 -9.66
N ALA A 189 20.16 9.73 -9.88
CA ALA A 189 19.97 11.05 -10.45
C ALA A 189 20.51 12.15 -9.50
N ALA A 190 20.16 12.08 -8.22
CA ALA A 190 20.63 13.05 -7.22
C ALA A 190 22.14 12.95 -6.94
N LEU A 191 22.75 11.76 -7.08
CA LEU A 191 24.20 11.54 -6.95
C LEU A 191 24.98 11.77 -8.25
N ARG A 192 24.38 11.61 -9.44
CA ARG A 192 24.98 12.01 -10.73
C ARG A 192 24.97 13.52 -10.91
N ASN A 193 23.90 14.20 -10.49
CA ASN A 193 23.80 15.66 -10.48
C ASN A 193 24.65 16.33 -9.37
N LYS A 194 25.62 15.63 -8.77
CA LYS A 194 26.45 16.19 -7.69
C LYS A 194 27.55 17.12 -8.22
N ASP A 195 28.20 16.76 -9.32
CA ASP A 195 29.33 17.45 -9.95
C ASP A 195 29.34 17.08 -11.44
N LEU A 196 29.40 18.08 -12.32
CA LEU A 196 29.05 18.00 -13.76
C LEU A 196 27.61 17.54 -14.04
N SER A 197 27.20 17.78 -15.28
CA SER A 197 26.09 17.07 -15.91
C SER A 197 26.58 15.72 -16.48
N VAL A 198 26.30 14.59 -15.77
CA VAL A 198 25.80 13.25 -16.23
C VAL A 198 26.54 12.52 -17.39
N PRO A 199 26.80 11.17 -17.39
CA PRO A 199 26.23 10.08 -16.56
C PRO A 199 27.25 9.35 -15.62
N GLU A 200 27.92 8.18 -15.79
CA GLU A 200 27.98 7.07 -16.79
C GLU A 200 27.90 5.66 -16.06
N ASN A 201 28.08 4.50 -16.74
CA ASN A 201 27.42 3.22 -16.40
C ASN A 201 28.28 1.98 -15.95
N PRO A 202 27.63 0.87 -15.46
CA PRO A 202 28.23 -0.33 -14.82
C PRO A 202 27.83 -1.69 -15.50
N ASN A 203 27.96 -2.87 -14.83
CA ASN A 203 27.37 -4.16 -15.32
C ASN A 203 27.19 -5.34 -14.30
N GLN A 204 26.25 -6.29 -14.61
CA GLN A 204 25.83 -7.57 -13.92
C GLN A 204 24.94 -7.47 -12.63
N LEU A 205 23.98 -8.35 -12.24
CA LEU A 205 23.49 -9.76 -12.51
C LEU A 205 24.01 -10.86 -11.53
N HIS A 206 23.32 -11.98 -11.17
CA HIS A 206 22.10 -12.71 -11.69
C HIS A 206 21.29 -13.49 -10.57
N GLU A 207 20.61 -14.63 -10.86
CA GLU A 207 19.66 -15.43 -9.99
C GLU A 207 20.17 -16.89 -9.66
N ILE A 208 19.51 -17.93 -9.07
CA ILE A 208 18.10 -18.39 -8.75
C ILE A 208 18.11 -19.21 -7.38
N ASP A 209 17.33 -20.21 -6.90
CA ASP A 209 16.14 -21.11 -7.20
C ASP A 209 15.66 -21.81 -5.86
N GLU A 210 14.73 -22.79 -5.61
CA GLU A 210 13.65 -23.59 -6.28
C GLU A 210 12.69 -24.26 -5.19
N LYS A 211 11.56 -24.92 -5.57
CA LYS A 211 10.67 -25.92 -4.84
C LYS A 211 10.00 -25.53 -3.47
N GLU A 212 8.72 -25.81 -3.15
CA GLU A 212 7.56 -26.57 -3.72
C GLU A 212 6.24 -26.18 -2.94
N ARG A 213 5.00 -26.75 -2.95
CA ARG A 213 4.35 -27.99 -3.44
C ARG A 213 2.86 -27.83 -3.93
N ASP A 214 1.85 -28.13 -3.11
CA ASP A 214 0.44 -28.57 -3.44
C ASP A 214 -0.33 -28.93 -2.12
N PRO A 215 -1.64 -29.34 -2.08
CA PRO A 215 -2.82 -29.11 -2.95
C PRO A 215 -4.18 -28.80 -2.20
N SER A 216 -5.29 -28.61 -2.96
CA SER A 216 -6.75 -28.84 -2.66
C SER A 216 -7.47 -28.33 -1.38
N GLU A 217 -8.68 -27.76 -1.55
CA GLU A 217 -9.58 -27.26 -0.49
C GLU A 217 -11.04 -27.77 -0.71
N VAL A 218 -11.83 -28.00 0.36
CA VAL A 218 -13.17 -28.65 0.31
C VAL A 218 -14.30 -27.74 0.85
N LYS A 219 -15.56 -28.19 0.64
CA LYS A 219 -16.84 -27.48 0.75
C LYS A 219 -17.18 -26.94 2.17
N LEU A 220 -17.73 -25.72 2.22
CA LEU A 220 -18.11 -24.98 3.45
C LEU A 220 -19.36 -25.53 4.18
N SER A 221 -19.43 -25.28 5.48
CA SER A 221 -20.57 -25.49 6.39
C SER A 221 -21.01 -24.18 7.09
N HIS A 222 -22.21 -24.18 7.70
CA HIS A 222 -22.92 -22.98 8.19
C HIS A 222 -22.39 -22.40 9.52
N THR A 223 -22.62 -21.11 9.80
CA THR A 223 -22.20 -20.44 11.06
C THR A 223 -23.23 -19.40 11.57
N ASP A 224 -23.64 -19.51 12.84
CA ASP A 224 -24.78 -18.76 13.42
C ASP A 224 -24.56 -17.26 13.73
N GLN A 225 -23.52 -16.62 13.19
CA GLN A 225 -23.26 -15.19 13.40
C GLN A 225 -23.93 -14.31 12.32
N PHE A 226 -24.40 -13.12 12.72
CA PHE A 226 -25.19 -12.18 11.89
C PHE A 226 -26.54 -12.71 11.40
N ARG A 227 -27.29 -13.39 12.28
CA ARG A 227 -28.61 -14.01 12.03
C ARG A 227 -29.72 -13.08 11.45
N PHE A 228 -29.48 -11.77 11.33
CA PHE A 228 -30.40 -10.88 10.61
C PHE A 228 -30.22 -10.92 9.08
N LEU A 229 -29.02 -11.25 8.60
CA LEU A 229 -28.72 -11.37 7.17
C LEU A 229 -29.34 -12.62 6.54
N ASP A 230 -29.60 -13.67 7.34
CA ASP A 230 -30.31 -14.89 6.92
C ASP A 230 -31.67 -14.59 6.29
N LYS A 231 -32.30 -13.47 6.67
CA LYS A 231 -33.56 -13.00 6.09
C LYS A 231 -33.48 -12.73 4.59
N ALA A 232 -32.28 -12.53 4.02
CA ALA A 232 -32.07 -12.40 2.58
C ALA A 232 -32.16 -13.75 1.82
N ALA A 233 -32.09 -14.88 2.55
CA ALA A 233 -32.23 -16.24 1.99
C ALA A 233 -33.59 -16.90 2.32
N VAL A 234 -34.51 -16.17 2.94
CA VAL A 234 -35.87 -16.66 3.27
C VAL A 234 -36.82 -16.38 2.11
N LEU A 235 -37.31 -17.43 1.46
CA LEU A 235 -38.45 -17.34 0.55
C LEU A 235 -39.73 -16.96 1.33
N ARG A 236 -40.56 -16.09 0.73
CA ARG A 236 -41.96 -15.93 1.13
C ARG A 236 -42.80 -17.04 0.50
N ASP A 237 -43.79 -17.55 1.25
CA ASP A 237 -44.70 -18.59 0.76
C ASP A 237 -45.35 -18.20 -0.58
N GLY A 238 -45.26 -19.11 -1.56
CA GLY A 238 -45.81 -18.92 -2.91
C GLY A 238 -44.92 -18.17 -3.91
N ALA A 239 -43.79 -17.60 -3.50
CA ALA A 239 -42.87 -16.91 -4.42
C ALA A 239 -41.99 -17.90 -5.20
N LYS A 240 -41.77 -17.65 -6.50
CA LYS A 240 -40.69 -18.29 -7.28
C LYS A 240 -39.36 -17.57 -7.00
N ALA A 241 -38.27 -18.31 -6.95
CA ALA A 241 -36.93 -17.73 -6.86
C ALA A 241 -36.49 -17.21 -8.23
N GLU A 242 -36.46 -15.88 -8.38
CA GLU A 242 -35.78 -15.21 -9.50
C GLU A 242 -34.53 -14.47 -8.99
N PRO A 243 -33.51 -14.24 -9.85
CA PRO A 243 -32.41 -13.35 -9.51
C PRO A 243 -32.92 -12.04 -8.92
N TRP A 244 -32.26 -11.53 -7.88
CA TRP A 244 -32.64 -10.33 -7.10
C TRP A 244 -33.88 -10.44 -6.18
N THR A 245 -34.64 -11.55 -6.17
CA THR A 245 -35.72 -11.74 -5.16
C THR A 245 -35.29 -12.55 -3.93
N VAL A 246 -34.31 -13.44 -4.06
CA VAL A 246 -33.78 -14.28 -2.96
C VAL A 246 -32.27 -14.49 -3.16
N CYS A 247 -31.48 -14.36 -2.10
CA CYS A 247 -30.06 -14.72 -2.11
C CYS A 247 -29.86 -16.18 -1.69
N THR A 248 -28.82 -16.86 -2.21
CA THR A 248 -28.45 -18.18 -1.68
C THR A 248 -27.83 -18.06 -0.28
N VAL A 249 -27.99 -19.09 0.56
CA VAL A 249 -27.35 -19.15 1.90
C VAL A 249 -25.82 -19.02 1.78
N THR A 250 -25.23 -19.58 0.72
CA THR A 250 -23.79 -19.41 0.42
C THR A 250 -23.42 -17.94 0.25
N GLN A 251 -24.10 -17.20 -0.62
CA GLN A 251 -23.84 -15.76 -0.82
C GLN A 251 -24.04 -14.94 0.46
N VAL A 252 -24.98 -15.35 1.32
CA VAL A 252 -25.18 -14.71 2.64
C VAL A 252 -23.99 -14.98 3.56
N GLU A 253 -23.47 -16.21 3.65
CA GLU A 253 -22.25 -16.50 4.42
C GLU A 253 -21.00 -15.81 3.83
N GLU A 254 -20.85 -15.76 2.51
CA GLU A 254 -19.74 -15.05 1.85
C GLU A 254 -19.71 -13.56 2.25
N VAL A 255 -20.87 -12.89 2.22
CA VAL A 255 -21.01 -11.50 2.68
C VAL A 255 -20.84 -11.36 4.20
N LYS A 256 -21.36 -12.31 5.01
CA LYS A 256 -21.13 -12.32 6.46
C LYS A 256 -19.64 -12.39 6.81
N VAL A 257 -18.86 -13.20 6.10
CA VAL A 257 -17.41 -13.33 6.31
C VAL A 257 -16.72 -12.00 6.00
N LEU A 258 -17.01 -11.37 4.86
CA LEU A 258 -16.46 -10.05 4.55
C LEU A 258 -16.82 -8.99 5.63
N ILE A 259 -18.05 -9.01 6.15
CA ILE A 259 -18.48 -8.12 7.24
C ILE A 259 -17.72 -8.40 8.55
N ARG A 260 -17.36 -9.66 8.86
CA ARG A 260 -16.47 -10.01 9.99
C ARG A 260 -15.06 -9.43 9.81
N MET A 261 -14.58 -9.32 8.58
CA MET A 261 -13.23 -8.83 8.25
C MET A 261 -13.14 -7.30 8.21
N LEU A 262 -14.21 -6.58 7.86
CA LEU A 262 -14.21 -5.11 7.75
C LEU A 262 -13.63 -4.36 8.97
N PRO A 263 -13.90 -4.73 10.24
CA PRO A 263 -13.29 -4.05 11.40
C PRO A 263 -11.76 -4.23 11.49
N ILE A 264 -11.26 -5.39 11.07
CA ILE A 264 -9.81 -5.67 11.00
C ILE A 264 -9.17 -4.76 9.93
N ILE A 265 -9.80 -4.66 8.76
CA ILE A 265 -9.36 -3.80 7.64
C ILE A 265 -9.45 -2.31 8.01
N ALA A 266 -10.49 -1.90 8.75
CA ALA A 266 -10.64 -0.54 9.23
C ALA A 266 -9.54 -0.13 10.22
N SER A 267 -9.02 -1.06 11.03
CA SER A 267 -7.92 -0.77 11.95
C SER A 267 -6.60 -0.43 11.24
N THR A 268 -6.38 -0.92 10.01
CA THR A 268 -5.14 -0.63 9.27
C THR A 268 -5.18 0.72 8.55
N ILE A 269 -6.36 1.34 8.41
CA ILE A 269 -6.52 2.72 7.92
C ILE A 269 -5.66 3.69 8.77
N ILE A 270 -5.63 3.53 10.09
CA ILE A 270 -4.80 4.36 10.99
C ILE A 270 -3.30 4.13 10.76
N MET A 271 -2.89 2.89 10.44
CA MET A 271 -1.49 2.60 10.09
C MET A 271 -1.10 3.24 8.76
N ASN A 272 -2.00 3.22 7.78
CA ASN A 272 -1.85 3.88 6.48
C ASN A 272 -1.82 5.42 6.64
N THR A 273 -2.59 5.98 7.58
CA THR A 273 -2.50 7.39 7.99
C THR A 273 -1.12 7.71 8.57
N CYS A 274 -0.50 6.81 9.35
CA CYS A 274 0.86 7.01 9.84
C CYS A 274 1.91 6.94 8.71
N MET A 275 1.78 5.99 7.77
CA MET A 275 2.62 5.90 6.57
C MET A 275 2.57 7.20 5.75
N ALA A 276 1.39 7.80 5.57
CA ALA A 276 1.23 9.05 4.85
C ALA A 276 2.09 10.19 5.44
N GLN A 277 2.35 10.19 6.75
CA GLN A 277 3.23 11.17 7.40
C GLN A 277 4.71 10.93 7.15
N LEU A 278 5.11 9.67 6.91
CA LEU A 278 6.47 9.38 6.49
C LEU A 278 6.69 9.95 5.10
N GLN A 279 5.80 9.64 4.15
CA GLN A 279 5.89 10.12 2.77
C GLN A 279 5.77 11.65 2.61
N THR A 280 5.09 12.33 3.54
CA THR A 280 4.91 13.80 3.50
C THR A 280 5.78 14.54 4.51
N PHE A 281 5.31 14.74 5.74
CA PHE A 281 5.98 15.59 6.71
C PHE A 281 7.38 15.09 7.09
N SER A 282 7.64 13.77 7.11
CA SER A 282 8.99 13.27 7.42
C SER A 282 9.97 13.46 6.25
N VAL A 283 9.49 13.53 5.01
CA VAL A 283 10.31 13.98 3.87
C VAL A 283 10.61 15.48 4.02
N THR A 284 9.61 16.34 4.23
CA THR A 284 9.87 17.78 4.41
C THR A 284 10.69 18.09 5.69
N GLN A 285 10.55 17.31 6.75
CA GLN A 285 11.38 17.35 7.95
C GLN A 285 12.86 17.10 7.62
N GLY A 286 13.14 16.11 6.79
CA GLY A 286 14.47 15.81 6.28
C GLY A 286 15.06 16.85 5.33
N HIS A 287 14.30 17.87 4.90
CA HIS A 287 14.80 19.06 4.18
C HIS A 287 15.29 20.14 5.17
N PHE A 288 14.76 20.17 6.40
CA PHE A 288 15.21 21.02 7.50
C PHE A 288 16.23 20.33 8.43
N MET A 289 16.88 19.28 7.94
CA MET A 289 17.92 18.50 8.62
C MET A 289 19.23 18.60 7.85
N ASP A 290 20.35 18.28 8.50
CA ASP A 290 21.64 18.20 7.81
C ASP A 290 21.67 16.93 6.93
N PRO A 291 21.75 17.05 5.60
CA PRO A 291 21.72 15.89 4.71
C PRO A 291 23.01 15.05 4.77
N HIS A 292 24.06 15.49 5.46
CA HIS A 292 25.32 14.78 5.49
C HIS A 292 25.30 13.56 6.42
N ILE A 293 25.83 12.45 5.91
CA ILE A 293 26.15 11.22 6.64
C ILE A 293 27.63 10.95 6.38
N GLY A 294 28.48 11.34 7.33
CA GLY A 294 29.93 11.41 7.11
C GLY A 294 30.26 12.46 6.04
N SER A 295 31.01 12.06 5.01
CA SER A 295 31.37 12.92 3.86
C SER A 295 30.32 12.94 2.74
N TYR A 296 29.25 12.15 2.82
CA TYR A 296 28.26 12.02 1.75
C TYR A 296 26.99 12.79 2.04
N LYS A 297 26.54 13.61 1.08
CA LYS A 297 25.25 14.31 1.11
C LYS A 297 24.14 13.36 0.64
N PHE A 298 23.30 12.90 1.56
CA PHE A 298 22.18 12.00 1.28
C PHE A 298 20.93 12.79 0.87
N PRO A 299 20.29 12.50 -0.28
CA PRO A 299 19.07 13.20 -0.70
C PRO A 299 17.89 12.93 0.24
N THR A 300 17.14 13.98 0.56
CA THR A 300 15.90 13.88 1.37
C THR A 300 14.83 13.01 0.69
N ALA A 301 14.72 13.08 -0.64
CA ALA A 301 13.80 12.25 -1.43
C ALA A 301 14.17 10.74 -1.40
N SER A 302 15.37 10.36 -0.95
CA SER A 302 15.77 8.96 -0.81
C SER A 302 15.69 8.41 0.62
N ILE A 303 15.03 9.10 1.55
CA ILE A 303 14.75 8.54 2.89
C ILE A 303 13.68 7.42 2.83
N PRO A 304 12.61 7.50 2.01
CA PRO A 304 11.63 6.42 1.80
C PRO A 304 12.17 5.10 1.21
N VAL A 305 13.49 5.02 0.99
CA VAL A 305 14.23 3.83 0.55
C VAL A 305 14.56 2.90 1.71
N ILE A 306 14.75 3.47 2.90
CA ILE A 306 15.13 2.71 4.11
C ILE A 306 14.12 1.59 4.45
N PRO A 307 12.78 1.80 4.40
CA PRO A 307 11.83 0.71 4.63
C PRO A 307 11.97 -0.42 3.63
N LEU A 308 12.19 -0.12 2.34
CA LEU A 308 12.30 -1.11 1.26
C LEU A 308 13.56 -1.97 1.42
N LEU A 309 14.69 -1.36 1.80
CA LEU A 309 15.92 -2.08 2.14
C LEU A 309 15.75 -2.96 3.38
N PHE A 310 15.03 -2.49 4.39
CA PHE A 310 14.68 -3.30 5.55
C PHE A 310 13.75 -4.47 5.17
N MET A 311 12.70 -4.25 4.38
CA MET A 311 11.83 -5.33 3.88
C MET A 311 12.61 -6.40 3.10
N LEU A 312 13.51 -5.99 2.19
CA LEU A 312 14.33 -6.88 1.37
C LEU A 312 15.19 -7.84 2.22
N VAL A 313 15.68 -7.39 3.37
CA VAL A 313 16.48 -8.21 4.32
C VAL A 313 15.59 -8.97 5.31
N LEU A 314 14.50 -8.35 5.77
CA LEU A 314 13.62 -8.90 6.80
C LEU A 314 12.70 -10.00 6.29
N ILE A 315 12.24 -9.97 5.03
CA ILE A 315 11.35 -11.01 4.49
C ILE A 315 12.06 -12.38 4.46
N PRO A 316 13.28 -12.52 3.91
CA PRO A 316 14.05 -13.77 4.02
C PRO A 316 14.34 -14.16 5.48
N LEU A 317 14.72 -13.20 6.34
CA LEU A 317 15.00 -13.48 7.75
C LEU A 317 13.74 -13.94 8.51
N TYR A 318 12.57 -13.43 8.13
CA TYR A 318 11.29 -13.84 8.68
C TYR A 318 10.95 -15.29 8.30
N GLU A 319 10.97 -15.63 7.02
CA GLU A 319 10.60 -16.98 6.55
C GLU A 319 11.65 -18.05 6.90
N PHE A 320 12.95 -17.74 6.85
CA PHE A 320 14.01 -18.73 7.12
C PHE A 320 14.47 -18.81 8.58
N VAL A 321 14.29 -17.76 9.40
CA VAL A 321 14.74 -17.76 10.81
C VAL A 321 13.55 -17.65 11.78
N PHE A 322 12.66 -16.67 11.59
CA PHE A 322 11.56 -16.45 12.53
C PHE A 322 10.49 -17.54 12.45
N VAL A 323 10.02 -17.92 11.27
CA VAL A 323 8.92 -18.91 11.12
C VAL A 323 9.31 -20.30 11.67
N PRO A 324 10.51 -20.88 11.38
CA PRO A 324 10.92 -22.15 11.97
C PRO A 324 11.10 -22.09 13.49
N PHE A 325 11.64 -20.99 14.01
CA PHE A 325 11.79 -20.75 15.45
C PHE A 325 10.43 -20.63 16.15
N ALA A 326 9.52 -19.81 15.61
CA ALA A 326 8.17 -19.63 16.14
C ALA A 326 7.37 -20.94 16.07
N ARG A 327 7.45 -21.69 14.96
CA ARG A 327 6.79 -23.00 14.81
C ARG A 327 7.26 -24.02 15.85
N LYS A 328 8.55 -23.98 16.24
CA LYS A 328 9.10 -24.82 17.32
C LYS A 328 8.54 -24.47 18.71
N ILE A 329 8.08 -23.24 18.93
CA ILE A 329 7.54 -22.75 20.21
C ILE A 329 6.00 -22.89 20.26
N THR A 330 5.30 -22.55 19.17
CA THR A 330 3.82 -22.49 19.14
C THR A 330 3.16 -23.76 18.60
N GLY A 331 3.94 -24.66 17.97
CA GLY A 331 3.45 -25.82 17.24
C GLY A 331 2.76 -25.50 15.90
N ARG A 332 2.51 -24.22 15.59
CA ARG A 332 1.68 -23.81 14.45
C ARG A 332 2.48 -23.69 13.15
N PRO A 333 1.94 -24.15 11.99
CA PRO A 333 2.67 -24.15 10.73
C PRO A 333 3.11 -22.75 10.27
N SER A 334 2.32 -21.71 10.56
CA SER A 334 2.63 -20.30 10.24
C SER A 334 3.50 -19.57 11.28
N GLY A 335 3.96 -20.27 12.32
CA GLY A 335 4.68 -19.70 13.47
C GLY A 335 3.77 -18.90 14.42
N ILE A 336 3.17 -17.81 13.94
CA ILE A 336 2.20 -16.96 14.66
C ILE A 336 0.93 -16.77 13.81
N THR A 337 -0.18 -16.36 14.43
CA THR A 337 -1.44 -16.12 13.70
C THR A 337 -1.39 -14.82 12.89
N GLN A 338 -2.29 -14.70 11.93
CA GLN A 338 -2.38 -13.54 11.04
C GLN A 338 -2.80 -12.28 11.82
N LEU A 339 -3.75 -12.41 12.74
CA LEU A 339 -4.13 -11.31 13.63
C LEU A 339 -3.02 -10.96 14.64
N GLN A 340 -2.10 -11.89 14.96
CA GLN A 340 -0.87 -11.54 15.70
C GLN A 340 0.11 -10.77 14.82
N ARG A 341 0.29 -11.15 13.54
CA ARG A 341 1.13 -10.40 12.58
C ARG A 341 0.65 -8.95 12.40
N VAL A 342 -0.65 -8.75 12.12
CA VAL A 342 -1.26 -7.41 12.01
C VAL A 342 -1.18 -6.64 13.34
N GLY A 343 -1.41 -7.30 14.47
CA GLY A 343 -1.27 -6.68 15.80
C GLY A 343 0.15 -6.18 16.11
N VAL A 344 1.19 -6.90 15.67
CA VAL A 344 2.59 -6.47 15.81
C VAL A 344 2.85 -5.18 15.02
N GLY A 345 2.35 -5.07 13.78
CA GLY A 345 2.50 -3.85 12.99
C GLY A 345 1.77 -2.63 13.60
N LEU A 346 0.58 -2.84 14.18
CA LEU A 346 -0.15 -1.79 14.91
C LEU A 346 0.52 -1.36 16.24
N VAL A 347 1.26 -2.26 16.91
CA VAL A 347 2.12 -1.88 18.05
C VAL A 347 3.33 -1.08 17.56
N LEU A 348 3.96 -1.51 16.47
CA LEU A 348 5.11 -0.81 15.89
C LEU A 348 4.75 0.57 15.33
N SER A 349 3.51 0.81 14.86
CA SER A 349 3.07 2.13 14.41
C SER A 349 2.93 3.15 15.55
N ILE A 350 2.62 2.70 16.77
CA ILE A 350 2.64 3.56 17.98
C ILE A 350 4.09 3.97 18.30
N ILE A 351 5.00 2.99 18.29
CA ILE A 351 6.44 3.20 18.57
C ILE A 351 7.05 4.13 17.51
N LEU A 352 6.70 3.92 16.24
CA LEU A 352 7.04 4.74 15.08
C LEU A 352 6.68 6.21 15.27
N MET A 353 5.41 6.51 15.55
CA MET A 353 4.93 7.89 15.75
C MET A 353 5.54 8.53 17.01
N SER A 354 5.75 7.74 18.07
CA SER A 354 6.42 8.22 19.29
C SER A 354 7.88 8.62 19.02
N ILE A 355 8.61 7.83 18.24
CA ILE A 355 10.00 8.13 17.83
C ILE A 355 10.04 9.36 16.90
N ALA A 356 9.11 9.47 15.95
CA ALA A 356 9.00 10.66 15.10
C ALA A 356 8.75 11.94 15.92
N GLY A 357 7.88 11.87 16.94
CA GLY A 357 7.67 12.95 17.91
C GLY A 357 8.95 13.32 18.66
N ILE A 358 9.68 12.34 19.20
CA ILE A 358 10.95 12.56 19.91
C ILE A 358 12.03 13.17 19.00
N VAL A 359 12.15 12.69 17.76
CA VAL A 359 13.08 13.25 16.76
C VAL A 359 12.72 14.68 16.39
N GLU A 360 11.44 15.00 16.24
CA GLU A 360 11.00 16.37 15.93
C GLU A 360 11.21 17.34 17.09
N VAL A 361 10.88 16.95 18.33
CA VAL A 361 11.23 17.75 19.52
C VAL A 361 12.72 18.08 19.53
N LYS A 362 13.57 17.08 19.27
CA LYS A 362 15.03 17.25 19.23
C LYS A 362 15.51 18.12 18.06
N ARG A 363 14.88 18.02 16.89
CA ARG A 363 15.17 18.85 15.70
C ARG A 363 14.83 20.31 15.96
N ARG A 364 13.59 20.55 16.40
CA ARG A 364 12.99 21.87 16.64
C ARG A 364 13.67 22.61 17.79
N HIS A 365 13.96 21.93 18.89
CA HIS A 365 14.69 22.50 20.03
C HIS A 365 16.09 22.98 19.63
N ARG A 366 16.85 22.19 18.83
CA ARG A 366 18.13 22.66 18.26
C ARG A 366 17.95 23.91 17.40
N ALA A 367 16.97 23.90 16.51
CA ALA A 367 16.75 25.00 15.56
C ALA A 367 16.36 26.33 16.26
N ILE A 368 15.59 26.26 17.35
CA ILE A 368 15.18 27.44 18.13
C ILE A 368 16.33 27.97 19.00
N GLU A 369 17.03 27.12 19.74
CA GLU A 369 18.06 27.58 20.68
C GLU A 369 19.42 27.89 20.04
N ASN A 370 19.79 27.16 18.98
CA ASN A 370 21.14 27.17 18.43
C ASN A 370 21.14 27.26 16.88
N PRO A 371 20.47 28.27 16.27
CA PRO A 371 20.33 28.38 14.81
C PRO A 371 21.65 28.56 14.04
N LEU A 372 22.74 28.94 14.73
CA LEU A 372 24.09 29.08 14.15
C LEU A 372 24.91 27.79 14.11
N LYS A 373 24.41 26.69 14.70
CA LYS A 373 25.03 25.36 14.60
C LYS A 373 24.41 24.58 13.42
N PRO A 374 25.09 23.59 12.83
CA PRO A 374 24.49 22.69 11.85
C PRO A 374 23.20 22.05 12.39
N MET A 375 22.29 21.58 11.53
CA MET A 375 21.07 20.88 11.99
C MET A 375 21.35 19.43 12.43
N ILE A 376 20.37 18.73 13.01
CA ILE A 376 20.55 17.29 13.27
C ILE A 376 20.69 16.54 11.93
N SER A 377 21.60 15.57 11.84
CA SER A 377 21.78 14.77 10.62
C SER A 377 20.50 13.99 10.29
N VAL A 378 20.17 13.94 9.00
CA VAL A 378 19.06 13.19 8.40
C VAL A 378 19.02 11.72 8.84
N PHE A 379 20.17 11.16 9.26
CA PHE A 379 20.28 9.84 9.87
C PHE A 379 19.29 9.58 11.02
N TRP A 380 18.88 10.59 11.79
CA TRP A 380 17.89 10.40 12.87
C TRP A 380 16.50 9.97 12.36
N LEU A 381 16.17 10.19 11.09
CA LEU A 381 14.95 9.68 10.49
C LEU A 381 15.04 8.18 10.15
N SER A 382 16.24 7.59 10.07
CA SER A 382 16.38 6.16 9.78
C SER A 382 15.62 5.29 10.79
N PHE A 383 15.64 5.64 12.08
CA PHE A 383 14.96 4.88 13.13
C PHE A 383 13.44 4.73 12.89
N GLN A 384 12.75 5.82 12.54
CA GLN A 384 11.33 5.75 12.21
C GLN A 384 11.10 4.98 10.89
N TYR A 385 11.86 5.25 9.83
CA TYR A 385 11.67 4.54 8.55
C TYR A 385 11.99 3.03 8.64
N SER A 386 12.98 2.61 9.44
CA SER A 386 13.27 1.19 9.72
C SER A 386 12.13 0.51 10.49
N ILE A 387 11.58 1.16 11.52
CA ILE A 387 10.46 0.61 12.30
C ILE A 387 9.19 0.52 11.46
N PHE A 388 8.96 1.49 10.56
CA PHE A 388 7.89 1.38 9.57
C PHE A 388 8.10 0.19 8.62
N GLY A 389 9.32 -0.04 8.11
CA GLY A 389 9.63 -1.20 7.26
C GLY A 389 9.35 -2.55 7.94
N ILE A 390 9.64 -2.66 9.25
CA ILE A 390 9.27 -3.85 10.05
C ILE A 390 7.74 -3.93 10.20
N ALA A 391 7.08 -2.84 10.60
CA ALA A 391 5.65 -2.79 10.86
C ALA A 391 4.81 -3.17 9.64
N ASP A 392 5.18 -2.62 8.48
CA ASP A 392 4.47 -2.84 7.23
C ASP A 392 4.69 -4.25 6.67
N MET A 393 5.90 -4.81 6.80
CA MET A 393 6.14 -6.22 6.50
C MET A 393 5.20 -7.15 7.31
N PHE A 394 5.10 -6.93 8.62
CA PHE A 394 4.21 -7.72 9.49
C PHE A 394 2.72 -7.54 9.15
N THR A 395 2.26 -6.30 8.91
CA THR A 395 0.86 -6.02 8.59
C THR A 395 0.47 -6.47 7.18
N VAL A 396 1.26 -6.19 6.15
CA VAL A 396 0.92 -6.54 4.75
C VAL A 396 0.91 -8.06 4.57
N VAL A 397 1.94 -8.78 5.05
CA VAL A 397 1.97 -10.25 5.01
C VAL A 397 0.88 -10.84 5.92
N GLY A 398 0.60 -10.22 7.07
CA GLY A 398 -0.49 -10.61 7.97
C GLY A 398 -1.88 -10.47 7.34
N LEU A 399 -2.16 -9.33 6.71
CA LEU A 399 -3.41 -9.08 5.99
C LEU A 399 -3.58 -10.03 4.81
N LEU A 400 -2.55 -10.20 3.97
CA LEU A 400 -2.66 -11.06 2.79
C LEU A 400 -2.92 -12.52 3.19
N ASP A 401 -2.19 -13.09 4.15
CA ASP A 401 -2.43 -14.46 4.62
C ASP A 401 -3.80 -14.61 5.30
N PHE A 402 -4.27 -13.59 6.04
CA PHE A 402 -5.61 -13.54 6.61
C PHE A 402 -6.68 -13.58 5.51
N PHE A 403 -6.55 -12.70 4.51
CA PHE A 403 -7.48 -12.65 3.39
C PHE A 403 -7.49 -13.94 2.57
N TYR A 404 -6.34 -14.54 2.24
CA TYR A 404 -6.32 -15.74 1.38
C TYR A 404 -7.01 -16.95 2.02
N LYS A 405 -6.99 -17.04 3.36
CA LYS A 405 -7.60 -18.14 4.14
C LYS A 405 -9.07 -17.91 4.49
N GLU A 406 -9.41 -16.68 4.86
CA GLU A 406 -10.78 -16.33 5.29
C GLU A 406 -11.69 -15.95 4.10
N ALA A 407 -11.17 -15.33 3.03
CA ALA A 407 -12.01 -14.90 1.91
C ALA A 407 -12.54 -16.10 1.08
N PRO A 408 -13.82 -16.08 0.67
CA PRO A 408 -14.40 -17.10 -0.20
C PRO A 408 -13.62 -17.29 -1.51
N SER A 409 -13.59 -18.52 -2.02
CA SER A 409 -12.82 -18.90 -3.22
C SER A 409 -13.19 -18.07 -4.46
N GLY A 410 -14.47 -17.72 -4.63
CA GLY A 410 -14.95 -16.84 -5.69
C GLY A 410 -14.63 -15.34 -5.50
N MET A 411 -14.12 -14.93 -4.34
CA MET A 411 -13.92 -13.52 -3.94
C MET A 411 -12.45 -13.17 -3.65
N ARG A 412 -11.50 -14.08 -3.91
CA ARG A 412 -10.07 -13.87 -3.62
C ARG A 412 -9.44 -12.66 -4.33
N SER A 413 -10.00 -12.16 -5.43
CA SER A 413 -9.58 -10.90 -6.08
C SER A 413 -10.04 -9.62 -5.36
N LEU A 414 -11.08 -9.69 -4.52
CA LEU A 414 -11.52 -8.55 -3.70
C LEU A 414 -10.62 -8.32 -2.47
N SER A 415 -9.84 -9.32 -2.04
CA SER A 415 -8.80 -9.20 -1.01
C SER A 415 -7.84 -8.03 -1.27
N THR A 416 -7.16 -8.05 -2.43
CA THR A 416 -6.17 -7.03 -2.79
C THR A 416 -6.83 -5.65 -2.96
N SER A 417 -8.09 -5.65 -3.43
CA SER A 417 -8.92 -4.44 -3.52
C SER A 417 -9.18 -3.80 -2.15
N PHE A 418 -9.42 -4.59 -1.09
CA PHE A 418 -9.57 -4.05 0.27
C PHE A 418 -8.28 -3.46 0.83
N THR A 419 -7.11 -3.98 0.48
CA THR A 419 -5.81 -3.38 0.84
C THR A 419 -5.66 -1.99 0.21
N TRP A 420 -5.92 -1.85 -1.09
CA TRP A 420 -5.90 -0.54 -1.77
C TRP A 420 -6.96 0.43 -1.24
N LEU A 421 -8.14 -0.05 -0.84
CA LEU A 421 -9.19 0.76 -0.22
C LEU A 421 -8.79 1.26 1.18
N SER A 422 -8.20 0.40 2.02
CA SER A 422 -7.68 0.80 3.33
C SER A 422 -6.52 1.80 3.20
N LEU A 423 -5.68 1.64 2.17
CA LEU A 423 -4.60 2.58 1.84
C LEU A 423 -5.17 3.94 1.43
N SER A 424 -6.17 3.93 0.53
CA SER A 424 -6.90 5.12 0.06
C SER A 424 -7.52 5.91 1.22
N PHE A 425 -8.26 5.23 2.10
CA PHE A 425 -8.86 5.87 3.27
C PHE A 425 -7.81 6.37 4.27
N GLY A 426 -6.65 5.72 4.41
CA GLY A 426 -5.55 6.22 5.25
C GLY A 426 -4.98 7.55 4.74
N TYR A 427 -4.80 7.68 3.43
CA TYR A 427 -4.39 8.94 2.80
C TYR A 427 -5.43 10.05 2.98
N PHE A 428 -6.72 9.78 2.75
CA PHE A 428 -7.76 10.79 2.97
C PHE A 428 -7.92 11.15 4.45
N LEU A 429 -7.76 10.20 5.36
CA LEU A 429 -7.80 10.45 6.81
C LEU A 429 -6.60 11.27 7.29
N SER A 430 -5.43 11.15 6.65
CA SER A 430 -4.31 12.08 6.84
C SER A 430 -4.73 13.52 6.54
N THR A 431 -5.28 13.77 5.34
CA THR A 431 -5.78 15.10 4.94
C THR A 431 -6.81 15.65 5.93
N ILE A 432 -7.75 14.80 6.38
CA ILE A 432 -8.77 15.16 7.37
C ILE A 432 -8.12 15.53 8.71
N PHE A 433 -7.17 14.76 9.21
CA PHE A 433 -6.49 15.04 10.47
C PHE A 433 -5.64 16.32 10.41
N VAL A 434 -4.89 16.55 9.33
CA VAL A 434 -4.11 17.78 9.12
C VAL A 434 -5.01 19.01 9.13
N ASN A 435 -6.11 18.98 8.37
CA ASN A 435 -7.05 20.11 8.30
C ASN A 435 -7.86 20.30 9.59
N MET A 436 -8.26 19.22 10.25
CA MET A 436 -8.96 19.27 11.55
C MET A 436 -8.05 19.87 12.62
N ILE A 437 -6.81 19.40 12.75
CA ILE A 437 -5.83 19.92 13.72
C ILE A 437 -5.51 21.38 13.42
N ASN A 438 -5.24 21.76 12.16
CA ASN A 438 -5.02 23.16 11.80
C ASN A 438 -6.25 24.05 12.10
N SER A 439 -7.47 23.59 11.83
CA SER A 439 -8.72 24.32 12.10
C SER A 439 -9.01 24.51 13.58
N ILE A 440 -8.75 23.49 14.42
CA ILE A 440 -8.91 23.56 15.88
C ILE A 440 -7.83 24.47 16.48
N THR A 441 -6.56 24.21 16.18
CA THR A 441 -5.42 24.90 16.79
C THR A 441 -5.39 26.39 16.42
N ARG A 442 -5.77 26.75 15.18
CA ARG A 442 -5.99 28.14 14.75
C ARG A 442 -6.99 28.93 15.62
N ARG A 443 -7.97 28.25 16.25
CA ARG A 443 -8.95 28.89 17.14
C ARG A 443 -8.45 29.01 18.59
N VAL A 444 -7.57 28.11 19.02
CA VAL A 444 -7.11 27.99 20.41
C VAL A 444 -5.79 28.72 20.66
N THR A 445 -4.87 28.73 19.69
CA THR A 445 -3.52 29.29 19.87
C THR A 445 -3.53 30.83 19.74
N PRO A 446 -2.89 31.59 20.66
CA PRO A 446 -2.87 33.06 20.63
C PRO A 446 -2.36 33.68 19.31
N SER A 447 -1.51 32.97 18.57
CA SER A 447 -0.99 33.38 17.26
C SER A 447 -2.02 33.36 16.13
N LYS A 448 -3.21 32.78 16.34
CA LYS A 448 -4.26 32.55 15.32
C LYS A 448 -3.74 31.81 14.07
N LYS A 449 -2.77 30.92 14.26
CA LYS A 449 -2.18 30.01 13.27
C LYS A 449 -2.38 28.55 13.69
N GLY A 450 -2.47 27.64 12.72
CA GLY A 450 -2.50 26.20 12.98
C GLY A 450 -1.13 25.62 13.34
N TRP A 451 -1.10 24.40 13.90
CA TRP A 451 0.17 23.72 14.23
C TRP A 451 1.06 23.41 13.00
N LEU A 452 0.46 23.23 11.82
CA LEU A 452 1.11 22.76 10.58
C LEU A 452 0.98 23.80 9.43
N HIS A 453 0.91 25.09 9.75
CA HIS A 453 0.69 26.19 8.79
C HIS A 453 1.94 27.03 8.55
N GLY A 454 2.12 27.50 7.31
CA GLY A 454 3.32 28.20 6.85
C GLY A 454 4.31 27.26 6.15
N GLN A 455 5.39 27.85 5.62
CA GLN A 455 6.49 27.11 5.02
C GLN A 455 7.62 26.76 6.00
N ASP A 456 7.81 27.53 7.08
CA ASP A 456 8.89 27.29 8.05
C ASP A 456 8.49 26.25 9.12
N LEU A 457 9.08 25.07 9.02
CA LEU A 457 8.87 23.98 9.97
C LEU A 457 9.36 24.31 11.40
N ASN A 458 10.27 25.26 11.59
CA ASN A 458 10.79 25.61 12.92
C ASN A 458 9.74 26.35 13.77
N SER A 459 8.92 27.19 13.14
CA SER A 459 7.75 27.85 13.74
C SER A 459 6.56 26.91 14.02
N ASN A 460 6.53 25.73 13.39
CA ASN A 460 5.43 24.77 13.44
C ASN A 460 5.53 23.85 14.67
N ASN A 461 4.48 23.05 14.93
CA ASN A 461 4.37 22.14 16.08
C ASN A 461 4.12 20.70 15.59
N LEU A 462 4.94 20.25 14.64
CA LEU A 462 4.84 18.90 14.05
C LEU A 462 5.03 17.79 15.10
N ASP A 463 5.82 18.05 16.15
CA ASP A 463 5.98 17.18 17.31
C ASP A 463 4.63 16.83 17.98
N LEU A 464 3.77 17.83 18.21
CA LEU A 464 2.45 17.63 18.81
C LEU A 464 1.50 16.83 17.90
N PHE A 465 1.67 16.94 16.58
CA PHE A 465 0.89 16.17 15.61
C PHE A 465 1.31 14.70 15.57
N TYR A 466 2.62 14.40 15.65
CA TYR A 466 3.11 13.03 15.81
C TYR A 466 2.65 12.39 17.14
N TRP A 467 2.64 13.16 18.24
CA TRP A 467 2.07 12.68 19.52
C TRP A 467 0.55 12.43 19.44
N PHE A 468 -0.21 13.28 18.73
CA PHE A 468 -1.63 13.03 18.45
C PHE A 468 -1.83 11.69 17.70
N LEU A 469 -1.03 11.43 16.66
CA LEU A 469 -1.12 10.18 15.90
C LEU A 469 -0.68 8.94 16.70
N ALA A 470 0.28 9.08 17.61
CA ALA A 470 0.63 8.02 18.55
C ALA A 470 -0.55 7.68 19.48
N ILE A 471 -1.24 8.69 20.04
CA ILE A 471 -2.43 8.51 20.89
C ILE A 471 -3.58 7.87 20.10
N VAL A 472 -3.86 8.34 18.88
CA VAL A 472 -4.88 7.74 18.00
C VAL A 472 -4.52 6.28 17.66
N SER A 473 -3.24 5.97 17.46
CA SER A 473 -2.77 4.60 17.23
C SER A 473 -2.94 3.70 18.46
N CYS A 474 -2.75 4.21 19.68
CA CYS A 474 -3.06 3.47 20.93
C CYS A 474 -4.56 3.14 21.04
N ILE A 475 -5.44 4.10 20.74
CA ILE A 475 -6.89 3.90 20.74
C ILE A 475 -7.28 2.89 19.65
N ASN A 476 -6.67 2.97 18.48
CA ASN A 476 -6.86 2.03 17.38
C ASN A 476 -6.40 0.61 17.74
N LEU A 477 -5.28 0.43 18.45
CA LEU A 477 -4.83 -0.87 18.93
C LEU A 477 -5.82 -1.47 19.94
N ALA A 478 -6.38 -0.68 20.85
CA ALA A 478 -7.41 -1.16 21.79
C ALA A 478 -8.69 -1.61 21.05
N ASN A 479 -9.13 -0.84 20.06
CA ASN A 479 -10.26 -1.17 19.17
C ASN A 479 -9.96 -2.46 18.37
N TYR A 480 -8.76 -2.56 17.80
CA TYR A 480 -8.29 -3.74 17.08
C TYR A 480 -8.31 -5.01 17.96
N LEU A 481 -7.78 -4.93 19.19
CA LEU A 481 -7.76 -6.07 20.11
C LEU A 481 -9.17 -6.54 20.49
N PHE A 482 -10.14 -5.62 20.63
CA PHE A 482 -11.55 -5.98 20.79
C PHE A 482 -12.06 -6.79 19.59
N TRP A 483 -11.94 -6.29 18.36
CA TRP A 483 -12.41 -7.01 17.16
C TRP A 483 -11.64 -8.32 16.91
N ALA A 484 -10.33 -8.35 17.13
CA ALA A 484 -9.51 -9.56 16.99
C ALA A 484 -9.82 -10.63 18.05
N SER A 485 -10.29 -10.24 19.25
CA SER A 485 -10.81 -11.18 20.26
C SER A 485 -12.22 -11.68 19.96
N TRP A 486 -13.00 -10.91 19.21
CA TRP A 486 -14.35 -11.26 18.76
C TRP A 486 -14.35 -12.09 17.47
N TYR A 487 -13.30 -11.95 16.65
CA TYR A 487 -13.14 -12.64 15.38
C TYR A 487 -13.01 -14.15 15.59
N LYS A 488 -13.91 -14.92 14.95
CA LYS A 488 -13.80 -16.37 14.84
C LYS A 488 -13.24 -16.72 13.48
N TYR A 489 -12.03 -17.29 13.48
CA TYR A 489 -11.46 -17.94 12.30
C TYR A 489 -12.41 -19.01 11.76
N LYS A 490 -12.38 -19.20 10.44
CA LYS A 490 -12.94 -20.40 9.79
C LYS A 490 -12.29 -21.64 10.43
N GLN A 491 -13.10 -22.65 10.75
CA GLN A 491 -12.56 -23.93 11.23
C GLN A 491 -12.05 -24.74 10.04
N ASP A 492 -10.80 -25.18 10.11
CA ASP A 492 -10.27 -26.21 9.20
C ASP A 492 -11.00 -27.53 9.50
N ALA A 493 -11.50 -28.20 8.47
CA ALA A 493 -12.47 -29.30 8.63
C ALA A 493 -11.85 -30.66 9.02
N ASP A 494 -10.52 -30.76 8.97
CA ASP A 494 -9.82 -32.05 8.83
C ASP A 494 -9.26 -32.65 10.14
N GLU A 495 -9.44 -32.02 11.31
CA GLU A 495 -8.86 -32.51 12.57
C GLU A 495 -9.67 -33.60 13.33
N HIS A 496 -10.89 -33.96 12.90
CA HIS A 496 -11.80 -34.82 13.70
C HIS A 496 -12.62 -35.90 12.94
N GLU A 497 -12.03 -36.59 11.94
CA GLU A 497 -12.48 -37.96 11.60
C GLU A 497 -11.53 -39.01 12.24
N PRO A 498 -12.00 -39.83 13.22
CA PRO A 498 -11.20 -40.92 13.76
C PRO A 498 -11.13 -42.08 12.76
N GLU A 499 -9.91 -42.53 12.42
CA GLU A 499 -9.66 -43.58 11.42
C GLU A 499 -10.59 -44.81 11.58
N ALA A 500 -11.47 -45.00 10.60
CA ALA A 500 -12.34 -46.16 10.53
C ALA A 500 -11.51 -47.42 10.23
N LYS A 501 -11.09 -48.14 11.27
CA LYS A 501 -10.27 -49.37 11.18
C LYS A 501 -10.78 -50.30 10.08
N PRO A 502 -9.93 -50.74 9.14
CA PRO A 502 -10.36 -51.55 8.01
C PRO A 502 -10.98 -52.87 8.50
N ARG A 503 -12.23 -53.13 8.09
CA ARG A 503 -12.86 -54.43 8.29
C ARG A 503 -12.02 -55.51 7.61
N LYS A 504 -11.57 -56.51 8.38
CA LYS A 504 -11.02 -57.74 7.81
C LYS A 504 -12.10 -58.39 6.94
N VAL A 505 -11.82 -58.52 5.64
CA VAL A 505 -12.58 -59.42 4.77
C VAL A 505 -11.92 -60.79 4.89
N GLU A 506 -12.42 -61.60 5.82
CA GLU A 506 -12.09 -63.02 5.86
C GLU A 506 -12.73 -63.68 4.63
N ARG A 507 -11.89 -64.16 3.72
CA ARG A 507 -12.36 -64.97 2.59
C ARG A 507 -12.77 -66.33 3.13
N ALA A 508 -14.04 -66.68 2.97
CA ALA A 508 -14.39 -68.10 2.88
C ALA A 508 -13.66 -68.69 1.68
N GLN A 509 -13.09 -69.88 1.85
CA GLN A 509 -12.65 -70.74 0.76
C GLN A 509 -13.52 -72.00 0.81
N GLU A 510 -14.23 -72.25 -0.29
CA GLU A 510 -14.58 -73.59 -0.74
C GLU A 510 -13.47 -74.10 -1.67
#